data_AF-A0A0V0HF26-F1
#
_entry.id   AF-A0A0V0HF26-F1
#
_cell.length_a   1.000
_cell.length_b   1.000
_cell.length_c   1.000
_cell.angle_alpha   90.00
_cell.angle_beta   90.00
_cell.angle_gamma   90.00
#
_symmetry.space_group_name_H-M   'P 1'
#
loop_
_entity.id
_entity.type
_entity.pdbx_description
1 polymer ?
#
loop_
_entity_poly.entity_id
_entity_poly.type
_entity_poly.pdbx_seq_one_letter_code
_entity_poly.pdbx_strand_id
1 'polypeptide(L)'
;MRTMADWSELNRELLVVIVRRIKLIENYLNFRTVRRLWHSVATKDNFNSNLARVPWLMLAEEEDDKTCGKFFNLYNGMIMKKSIPGASGK
;
A
#
# COMPACT_ATOMS: atom_id res chain seq x y z
N MET A 1 7.66 -26.93 -18.52
CA MET A 1 6.74 -25.94 -17.90
C MET A 1 7.23 -25.62 -16.50
N ARG A 2 7.51 -24.35 -16.17
CA ARG A 2 7.74 -23.96 -14.77
C ARG A 2 6.37 -23.80 -14.12
N THR A 3 6.01 -24.72 -13.22
CA THR A 3 4.85 -24.55 -12.34
C THR A 3 5.13 -23.42 -11.37
N MET A 4 4.23 -22.43 -11.29
CA MET A 4 4.30 -21.43 -10.25
C MET A 4 4.17 -22.13 -8.89
N ALA A 5 5.09 -21.85 -7.97
CA ALA A 5 4.98 -22.33 -6.61
C ALA A 5 3.68 -21.79 -6.00
N ASP A 6 2.91 -22.66 -5.35
CA ASP A 6 1.71 -22.24 -4.65
C ASP A 6 2.10 -21.60 -3.31
N TRP A 7 1.86 -20.29 -3.20
CA TRP A 7 2.08 -19.51 -1.98
C TRP A 7 0.79 -19.38 -1.14
N SER A 8 -0.31 -20.01 -1.57
CA SER A 8 -1.62 -19.91 -0.92
C SER A 8 -1.67 -20.59 0.45
N GLU A 9 -0.82 -21.59 0.65
CA GLU A 9 -0.70 -22.40 1.88
C GLU A 9 0.44 -21.94 2.80
N LEU A 10 1.04 -20.77 2.53
CA LEU A 10 2.16 -20.29 3.33
C LEU A 10 1.76 -20.13 4.80
N ASN A 11 2.56 -20.68 5.71
CA ASN A 11 2.32 -20.63 7.15
C ASN A 11 2.17 -19.17 7.62
N ARG A 12 1.21 -18.94 8.53
CA ARG A 12 0.92 -17.61 9.10
C ARG A 12 2.15 -16.94 9.71
N GLU A 13 3.02 -17.68 10.38
CA GLU A 13 4.25 -17.15 10.99
C GLU A 13 5.22 -16.63 9.93
N LEU A 14 5.34 -17.33 8.80
CA LEU A 14 6.15 -16.88 7.68
C LEU A 14 5.58 -15.60 7.06
N LEU A 15 4.26 -15.50 6.93
CA LEU A 15 3.61 -14.27 6.46
C LEU A 15 3.89 -13.08 7.38
N VAL A 16 3.90 -13.29 8.70
CA VAL A 16 4.28 -12.26 9.69
C VAL A 16 5.73 -11.83 9.50
N VAL A 17 6.65 -12.77 9.28
CA VAL A 17 8.07 -12.44 9.02
C VAL A 17 8.23 -11.67 7.71
N ILE A 18 7.50 -12.06 6.66
CA ILE A 18 7.52 -11.37 5.36
C ILE A 18 7.03 -9.94 5.51
N VAL A 19 5.85 -9.73 6.10
CA VAL A 19 5.28 -8.38 6.19
C VAL A 19 6.17 -7.44 7.00
N ARG A 20 6.82 -7.94 8.07
CA ARG A 20 7.84 -7.20 8.87
C ARG A 20 9.02 -6.69 8.06
N ARG A 21 9.33 -7.34 6.93
CA ARG A 21 10.43 -6.94 6.03
C ARG A 21 10.00 -5.97 4.94
N ILE A 22 8.70 -5.76 4.73
CA ILE A 22 8.20 -4.82 3.72
C ILE A 22 8.47 -3.38 4.17
N LYS A 23 9.29 -2.67 3.37
CA LYS A 23 9.69 -1.28 3.65
C LYS A 23 8.85 -0.23 2.91
N LEU A 24 8.32 -0.59 1.73
CA LEU A 24 7.56 0.29 0.85
C LEU A 24 6.05 0.15 1.10
N ILE A 25 5.35 1.28 1.15
CA ILE A 25 3.91 1.30 1.42
C ILE A 25 3.12 0.60 0.31
N GLU A 26 3.60 0.67 -0.93
CA GLU A 26 2.99 0.03 -2.10
C GLU A 26 3.02 -1.49 -1.98
N ASN A 27 4.19 -2.05 -1.67
CA ASN A 27 4.35 -3.49 -1.45
C ASN A 27 3.47 -3.97 -0.30
N TYR A 28 3.28 -3.15 0.72
CA TYR A 28 2.38 -3.45 1.83
C TYR A 28 0.91 -3.44 1.41
N LEU A 29 0.49 -2.46 0.61
CA LEU A 29 -0.86 -2.41 0.06
C LEU A 29 -1.14 -3.63 -0.81
N ASN A 30 -0.21 -4.00 -1.69
CA ASN A 30 -0.31 -5.19 -2.55
C ASN A 30 -0.36 -6.48 -1.73
N PHE A 31 0.49 -6.63 -0.71
CA PHE A 31 0.49 -7.77 0.20
C PHE A 31 -0.87 -7.93 0.88
N ARG A 32 -1.45 -6.83 1.35
CA ARG A 32 -2.73 -6.81 2.05
C ARG A 32 -3.92 -7.21 1.17
N THR A 33 -3.83 -7.05 -0.16
CA THR A 33 -4.92 -7.36 -1.09
C THR A 33 -4.95 -8.81 -1.61
N VAL A 34 -3.94 -9.64 -1.32
CA VAL A 34 -3.84 -11.01 -1.87
C VAL A 34 -4.99 -11.91 -1.42
N ARG A 35 -5.18 -12.07 -0.09
CA ARG A 35 -6.24 -12.91 0.50
C ARG A 35 -6.51 -12.49 1.94
N ARG A 36 -7.65 -12.90 2.50
CA ARG A 36 -8.05 -12.62 3.89
C ARG A 36 -6.97 -12.98 4.93
N LEU A 37 -6.23 -14.08 4.73
CA LEU A 37 -5.14 -14.48 5.64
C LEU A 37 -3.96 -13.50 5.61
N TRP A 38 -3.59 -13.01 4.42
CA TRP A 38 -2.50 -12.04 4.25
C TRP A 38 -2.92 -10.68 4.79
N HIS A 39 -4.18 -10.31 4.56
CA HIS A 39 -4.77 -9.10 5.14
C HIS A 39 -4.75 -9.11 6.66
N SER A 40 -5.10 -10.23 7.30
CA SER A 40 -5.20 -10.32 8.77
C SER A 40 -3.86 -10.23 9.49
N VAL A 41 -2.76 -10.57 8.82
CA VAL A 41 -1.40 -10.42 9.36
C VAL A 41 -0.73 -9.12 8.94
N ALA A 42 -1.32 -8.36 8.00
CA ALA A 42 -0.76 -7.11 7.53
C ALA A 42 -0.86 -6.02 8.61
N THR A 43 0.25 -5.76 9.31
CA THR A 43 0.35 -4.67 10.29
C THR A 43 1.11 -3.47 9.74
N LYS A 44 0.77 -2.27 10.20
CA LYS A 44 1.43 -1.02 9.80
C LYS A 44 2.66 -0.70 10.66
N ASP A 45 3.09 -1.59 11.55
CA ASP A 45 4.11 -1.28 12.57
C ASP A 45 5.46 -0.89 11.95
N ASN A 46 5.82 -1.51 10.82
CA ASN A 46 7.05 -1.17 10.08
C ASN A 46 7.02 0.25 9.50
N PHE A 47 5.84 0.86 9.43
CA PHE A 47 5.60 2.17 8.84
C PHE A 47 5.65 3.33 9.85
N ASN A 48 5.77 3.02 11.15
CA ASN A 48 5.81 4.00 12.23
C ASN A 48 7.24 4.41 12.62
N SER A 49 8.27 3.95 11.90
CA SER A 49 9.68 4.26 12.19
C SER A 49 10.23 5.40 11.33
N ASN A 50 11.24 6.12 11.83
CA ASN A 50 11.94 7.26 11.20
C ASN A 50 12.72 6.92 9.91
N LEU A 51 12.37 5.84 9.19
CA LEU A 51 12.98 5.55 7.91
C LEU A 51 12.62 6.68 6.93
N ALA A 52 13.65 7.29 6.33
CA ALA A 52 13.50 8.32 5.31
C ALA A 52 12.65 7.76 4.17
N ARG A 53 11.38 8.15 4.17
CA ARG A 53 10.42 7.78 3.14
C ARG A 53 10.20 8.99 2.30
N VAL A 54 10.37 8.80 1.01
CA VAL A 54 10.09 9.83 0.04
C VAL A 54 8.61 10.22 0.20
N PRO A 55 8.31 11.48 0.51
CA PRO A 55 6.94 11.92 0.71
C PRO A 55 6.16 11.77 -0.59
N TRP A 56 4.87 11.46 -0.45
CA TRP A 56 3.96 11.42 -1.58
C TRP A 56 3.41 12.83 -1.80
N LEU A 57 3.57 13.36 -3.01
CA LEU A 57 3.09 14.67 -3.41
C LEU A 57 1.61 14.58 -3.78
N MET A 58 0.74 15.27 -3.04
CA MET A 58 -0.66 15.41 -3.46
C MET A 58 -0.72 16.30 -4.71
N LEU A 59 -1.33 15.77 -5.78
CA LEU A 59 -1.55 16.50 -7.02
C LEU A 59 -2.80 17.38 -6.89
N ALA A 60 -2.87 18.43 -7.70
CA ALA A 60 -4.04 19.30 -7.76
C ALA A 60 -5.29 18.50 -8.15
N GLU A 61 -6.45 18.96 -7.64
CA GLU A 61 -7.75 18.39 -7.98
C GLU A 61 -8.03 18.59 -9.47
N GLU A 62 -8.53 17.54 -10.12
CA GLU A 62 -9.08 17.64 -11.47
C GLU A 62 -10.56 17.99 -11.40
N GLU A 63 -11.04 18.76 -12.37
CA GLU A 63 -12.44 19.24 -12.40
C GLU A 63 -13.46 18.10 -12.31
N ASP A 64 -13.10 16.92 -12.86
CA ASP A 64 -13.96 15.74 -12.98
C ASP A 64 -13.93 14.78 -11.77
N ASP A 65 -12.95 14.86 -10.86
CA ASP A 65 -12.80 13.92 -9.72
C ASP A 65 -12.45 14.64 -8.42
N LYS A 66 -13.44 15.36 -7.88
CA LYS A 66 -13.35 16.10 -6.60
C LYS A 66 -13.42 15.19 -5.36
N THR A 67 -13.63 13.89 -5.54
CA THR A 67 -13.84 12.96 -4.42
C THR A 67 -12.55 12.22 -4.02
N CYS A 68 -11.52 12.31 -4.87
CA CYS A 68 -10.32 11.50 -4.77
C CYS A 68 -9.04 12.33 -4.94
N GLY A 69 -8.23 12.40 -3.88
CA GLY A 69 -6.90 12.96 -3.98
C GLY A 69 -5.96 12.01 -4.73
N LYS A 70 -5.22 12.55 -5.70
CA LYS A 70 -4.12 11.83 -6.36
C LYS A 70 -2.82 12.14 -5.64
N PHE A 71 -2.03 11.11 -5.38
CA PHE A 71 -0.75 11.20 -4.69
C PHE A 71 0.34 10.62 -5.59
N PHE A 72 1.37 11.41 -5.89
CA PHE A 72 2.50 11.02 -6.71
C PHE A 72 3.70 10.66 -5.84
N ASN A 73 4.28 9.49 -6.08
CA ASN A 73 5.50 9.06 -5.41
C ASN A 73 6.74 9.52 -6.19
N LEU A 74 7.52 10.43 -5.60
CA LEU A 74 8.73 10.98 -6.23
C LEU A 74 9.86 9.96 -6.41
N TYR A 75 9.80 8.81 -5.72
CA TYR A 75 10.83 7.77 -5.81
C TYR A 75 10.72 6.91 -7.08
N ASN A 76 9.50 6.57 -7.49
CA ASN A 76 9.25 5.58 -8.54
C ASN A 76 8.19 6.00 -9.56
N GLY A 77 7.62 7.20 -9.43
CA GLY A 77 6.61 7.73 -10.36
C GLY A 77 5.21 7.13 -10.21
N MET A 78 4.93 6.37 -9.15
CA MET A 78 3.61 5.79 -8.93
C MET A 78 2.56 6.86 -8.57
N ILE A 79 1.33 6.69 -9.06
CA ILE A 79 0.16 7.50 -8.67
C ILE A 79 -0.79 6.63 -7.85
N MET A 80 -1.06 7.06 -6.61
CA MET A 80 -2.07 6.47 -5.74
C MET A 80 -3.29 7.38 -5.70
N LYS A 81 -4.47 6.81 -5.92
CA LYS A 81 -5.76 7.48 -5.78
C LYS A 81 -6.35 7.15 -4.42
N LYS A 82 -6.70 8.16 -3.61
CA LYS A 82 -7.32 7.95 -2.30
C LYS A 82 -8.46 8.94 -2.08
N SER A 83 -9.64 8.41 -1.73
CA SER A 83 -10.74 9.26 -1.27
C SER A 83 -10.33 10.03 -0.01
N ILE A 84 -10.52 11.34 -0.04
CA ILE A 84 -10.24 12.24 1.08
C ILE A 84 -11.58 12.59 1.73
N PRO A 85 -11.87 12.06 2.94
CA PRO A 85 -13.11 12.38 3.63
C PRO A 85 -13.17 13.89 3.95
N GLY A 86 -14.27 14.55 3.59
CA GLY A 86 -14.47 15.97 3.85
C GLY A 86 -13.85 16.93 2.82
N ALA A 87 -13.26 16.42 1.74
CA ALA A 87 -12.77 17.25 0.62
C ALA A 87 -13.87 17.66 -0.37
N SER A 88 -15.11 17.15 -0.23
CA SER A 88 -16.24 17.70 -0.98
C SER A 88 -16.48 19.12 -0.48
N GLY A 89 -16.10 20.11 -1.29
CA GLY A 89 -16.35 21.53 -1.01
C GLY A 89 -17.80 21.77 -0.56
N LYS A 90 -17.97 22.67 0.40
CA LYS A 90 -19.28 23.27 0.70
C LYS A 90 -19.82 24.02 -0.52
#